data_AF-R0FR77-F1
#
_entry.id   AF-R0FR77-F1
#
_cell.length_a   1.000
_cell.length_b   1.000
_cell.length_c   1.000
_cell.angle_alpha   90.00
_cell.angle_beta   90.00
_cell.angle_gamma   90.00
#
_symmetry.space_group_name_H-M   'P 1'
#
loop_
_entity.id
_entity.type
_entity.pdbx_description
1 polymer ?
#
loop_
_entity_poly.entity_id
_entity_poly.type
_entity_poly.pdbx_seq_one_letter_code
_entity_poly.pdbx_strand_id
1 'polypeptide(L)'
;MEYSCTCKEVRHNCIEECVFAPYLPATNKDKYTKLSKVYDMRRLAQYVMDIEPSERQICVDSFCFEAEARLRDPVFGVTGYIHLLQLQLEEVKRLIQIAKRDHMMILQLQRNRQNHRHDHL
;
A
#
# COMPACT_ATOMS: atom_id res chain seq x y z
N MET A 1 -26.11 19.14 9.98
CA MET A 1 -24.78 19.18 10.60
C MET A 1 -24.35 17.75 10.88
N GLU A 2 -23.54 17.18 9.99
CA GLU A 2 -23.03 15.81 10.14
C GLU A 2 -21.75 15.86 10.97
N TYR A 3 -21.80 15.37 12.20
CA TYR A 3 -20.64 15.27 13.09
C TYR A 3 -19.75 14.09 12.69
N SER A 4 -18.43 14.28 12.66
CA SER A 4 -17.43 13.23 12.41
C SER A 4 -17.50 12.09 13.45
N CYS A 5 -17.26 10.85 13.00
CA CYS A 5 -17.38 9.63 13.81
C CYS A 5 -16.36 9.52 14.94
N THR A 6 -15.29 10.30 14.91
CA THR A 6 -14.22 10.33 15.92
C THR A 6 -14.73 10.73 17.30
N CYS A 7 -15.80 11.52 17.34
CA CYS A 7 -16.33 12.18 18.50
C CYS A 7 -17.42 11.41 19.26
N LYS A 8 -18.06 10.45 18.60
CA LYS A 8 -19.24 9.76 19.14
C LYS A 8 -18.87 8.58 20.05
N GLU A 9 -17.73 7.94 19.80
CA GLU A 9 -17.25 6.80 20.60
C GLU A 9 -16.44 7.25 21.82
N VAL A 10 -15.81 8.43 21.76
CA VAL A 10 -15.04 9.01 22.85
C VAL A 10 -15.95 10.01 23.58
N ARG A 11 -16.59 9.59 24.68
CA ARG A 11 -17.57 10.37 25.49
C ARG A 11 -17.03 11.68 26.10
N HIS A 12 -15.85 12.18 25.72
CA HIS A 12 -15.28 13.41 26.24
C HIS A 12 -14.70 14.29 25.11
N ASN A 13 -15.20 15.53 25.06
CA ASN A 13 -14.57 16.70 24.44
C ASN A 13 -14.20 16.61 22.95
N CYS A 14 -15.06 16.07 22.10
CA CYS A 14 -15.02 16.50 20.71
C CYS A 14 -15.71 17.85 20.56
N ILE A 15 -14.97 18.86 21.01
CA ILE A 15 -15.22 20.28 20.75
C ILE A 15 -15.07 20.46 19.23
N GLU A 16 -15.70 21.47 18.66
CA GLU A 16 -15.94 21.75 17.23
C GLU A 16 -14.71 21.71 16.27
N GLU A 17 -13.53 21.28 16.72
CA GLU A 17 -12.22 21.32 16.04
C GLU A 17 -11.55 19.93 15.91
N CYS A 18 -12.30 18.86 15.63
CA CYS A 18 -11.65 17.56 15.44
C CYS A 18 -10.77 17.54 14.17
N VAL A 19 -9.45 17.40 14.35
CA VAL A 19 -8.45 17.29 13.26
C VAL A 19 -8.79 16.19 12.25
N PHE A 20 -9.41 15.09 12.69
CA PHE A 20 -9.77 13.98 11.83
C PHE A 20 -11.08 14.17 11.07
N ALA A 21 -11.90 15.16 11.41
CA ALA A 21 -13.22 15.33 10.80
C ALA A 21 -13.21 15.46 9.26
N PRO A 22 -12.27 16.21 8.64
CA PRO A 22 -12.18 16.31 7.19
C PRO A 22 -11.74 15.00 6.51
N TYR A 23 -10.98 14.15 7.22
CA TYR A 23 -10.30 12.99 6.65
C TYR A 23 -10.99 11.65 6.96
N LEU A 24 -11.75 11.59 8.06
CA LEU A 24 -12.53 10.45 8.54
C LEU A 24 -14.00 10.86 8.68
N PRO A 25 -14.76 10.88 7.57
CA PRO A 25 -16.18 11.21 7.60
C PRO A 25 -16.98 10.15 8.37
N ALA A 26 -18.16 10.53 8.86
CA ALA A 26 -18.99 9.69 9.72
C ALA A 26 -19.47 8.39 9.07
N THR A 27 -19.45 8.32 7.74
CA THR A 27 -19.74 7.12 6.94
C THR A 27 -18.66 6.05 7.08
N ASN A 28 -17.42 6.44 7.41
CA ASN A 28 -16.26 5.56 7.48
C ASN A 28 -15.93 5.16 8.92
N LYS A 29 -16.92 4.71 9.70
CA LYS A 29 -16.73 4.30 11.10
C LYS A 29 -15.66 3.23 11.27
N ASP A 30 -15.63 2.26 10.35
CA ASP A 30 -14.68 1.16 10.38
C ASP A 30 -13.21 1.62 10.34
N LYS A 31 -12.89 2.65 9.55
CA LYS A 31 -11.53 3.23 9.51
C LYS A 31 -11.13 3.80 10.87
N TYR A 32 -12.01 4.56 11.51
CA TYR A 32 -11.74 5.11 12.83
C TYR A 32 -11.56 4.01 13.89
N THR A 33 -12.44 3.01 13.90
CA THR A 33 -12.35 1.88 14.83
C THR A 33 -11.06 1.09 14.66
N LYS A 34 -10.56 0.92 13.42
CA LYS A 34 -9.27 0.27 13.16
C LYS A 34 -8.10 1.11 13.68
N LEU A 35 -8.10 2.42 13.42
CA LEU A 35 -7.06 3.33 13.90
C LEU A 35 -6.99 3.35 15.43
N SER A 36 -8.12 3.52 16.11
CA SER A 36 -8.15 3.63 17.57
C SER A 36 -7.79 2.35 18.31
N LYS A 37 -7.86 1.19 17.63
CA LYS A 37 -7.36 -0.10 18.15
C LYS A 37 -5.84 -0.24 18.09
N VAL A 38 -5.18 0.45 17.16
CA VAL A 38 -3.74 0.30 16.90
C VAL A 38 -2.93 1.47 17.41
N TYR A 39 -3.47 2.69 17.34
CA TYR A 39 -2.78 3.92 17.68
C TYR A 39 -3.44 4.66 18.84
N ASP A 40 -2.62 5.39 19.58
CA ASP A 40 -3.10 6.48 20.41
C ASP A 40 -3.56 7.65 19.52
N MET A 41 -4.85 7.98 19.57
CA MET A 41 -5.44 8.99 18.69
C MET A 41 -4.92 10.40 18.94
N ARG A 42 -4.43 10.73 20.15
CA ARG A 42 -3.86 12.05 20.44
C ARG A 42 -2.51 12.20 19.76
N ARG A 43 -1.66 11.17 19.87
CA ARG A 43 -0.37 11.13 19.19
C ARG A 43 -0.53 11.11 17.67
N LEU A 44 -1.51 10.34 17.17
CA LEU A 44 -1.84 10.34 15.74
C LEU A 44 -2.27 11.73 15.25
N ALA A 45 -3.05 12.47 16.05
CA ALA A 45 -3.46 13.83 15.70
C ALA A 45 -2.26 14.78 15.60
N GLN A 46 -1.26 14.64 16.50
CA GLN A 46 -0.01 15.41 16.42
C GLN A 46 0.71 15.14 15.09
N TYR A 47 0.90 13.86 14.73
CA TYR A 47 1.54 13.51 13.46
C TYR A 47 0.80 14.04 12.24
N VAL A 48 -0.53 13.95 12.22
CA VAL A 48 -1.33 14.48 11.10
C VAL A 48 -1.22 16.01 11.03
N MET A 49 -1.14 16.70 12.17
CA MET A 49 -0.98 18.15 12.20
C MET A 49 0.41 18.63 11.75
N ASP A 50 1.44 17.82 12.00
CA ASP A 50 2.82 18.10 11.57
C ASP A 50 3.02 17.97 10.05
N ILE A 51 2.09 17.32 9.34
CA ILE A 51 2.08 17.20 7.88
C ILE A 51 1.39 18.42 7.23
N GLU A 52 1.89 18.83 6.06
CA GLU A 52 1.28 19.91 5.27
C GLU A 52 -0.20 19.60 5.00
N PRO A 53 -1.12 20.58 5.13
CA PRO A 53 -2.56 20.37 4.94
C PRO A 53 -2.95 19.62 3.66
N SER A 54 -2.21 19.80 2.56
CA SER A 54 -2.42 19.14 1.27
C SER A 54 -2.18 17.63 1.30
N GLU A 55 -1.31 17.15 2.19
CA GLU A 55 -0.91 15.74 2.30
C GLU A 55 -1.58 14.99 3.46
N ARG A 56 -2.33 15.69 4.33
CA ARG A 56 -2.96 15.10 5.51
C ARG A 56 -3.93 13.96 5.19
N GLN A 57 -4.65 14.06 4.08
CA GLN A 57 -5.54 12.97 3.63
C GLN A 57 -4.74 11.69 3.35
N ILE A 58 -3.62 11.81 2.62
CA ILE A 58 -2.74 10.69 2.28
C ILE A 58 -2.10 10.10 3.55
N CYS A 59 -1.72 10.97 4.49
CA CYS A 59 -1.20 10.57 5.80
C CYS A 59 -2.22 9.73 6.58
N VAL A 60 -3.46 10.22 6.72
CA VAL A 60 -4.54 9.49 7.42
C VAL A 60 -4.87 8.17 6.74
N ASP A 61 -4.94 8.13 5.41
CA ASP A 61 -5.20 6.89 4.68
C ASP A 61 -4.05 5.88 4.84
N SER A 62 -2.81 6.34 4.92
CA SER A 62 -1.64 5.51 5.18
C SER A 62 -1.69 4.87 6.58
N PHE A 63 -2.04 5.65 7.60
CA PHE A 63 -2.27 5.11 8.95
C PHE A 63 -3.45 4.14 9.00
N CYS A 64 -4.52 4.38 8.23
CA CYS A 64 -5.64 3.43 8.14
C CYS A 64 -5.18 2.09 7.55
N PHE A 65 -4.40 2.14 6.46
CA PHE A 65 -3.85 0.95 5.83
C PHE A 65 -2.93 0.18 6.78
N GLU A 66 -2.05 0.90 7.49
CA GLU A 66 -1.12 0.28 8.45
C GLU A 66 -1.85 -0.35 9.64
N ALA A 67 -2.85 0.33 10.21
CA ALA A 67 -3.69 -0.23 11.26
C ALA A 67 -4.41 -1.50 10.80
N GLU A 68 -4.97 -1.47 9.59
CA GLU A 68 -5.67 -2.62 9.03
C GLU A 68 -4.73 -3.82 8.81
N ALA A 69 -3.52 -3.57 8.30
CA ALA A 69 -2.49 -4.59 8.16
C ALA A 69 -2.08 -5.16 9.53
N ARG A 70 -1.89 -4.31 10.55
CA ARG A 70 -1.52 -4.72 11.91
C ARG A 70 -2.60 -5.54 12.61
N LEU A 71 -3.88 -5.25 12.34
CA LEU A 71 -5.01 -6.00 12.87
C LEU A 71 -5.16 -7.37 12.19
N ARG A 72 -4.84 -7.48 10.90
CA ARG A 72 -4.84 -8.77 10.18
C ARG A 72 -3.65 -9.64 10.53
N ASP A 73 -2.47 -9.04 10.61
CA ASP A 73 -1.22 -9.71 10.97
C ASP A 73 -0.60 -9.01 12.18
N PRO A 74 -0.89 -9.51 13.40
CA PRO A 74 -0.35 -8.92 14.61
C PRO A 74 1.16 -9.15 14.83
N VAL A 75 1.84 -9.88 13.95
CA VAL A 75 3.28 -10.12 14.06
C VAL A 75 4.02 -9.24 13.06
N PHE A 76 3.64 -9.30 11.79
CA PHE A 76 4.38 -8.65 10.71
C PHE A 76 3.70 -7.41 10.13
N GLY A 77 2.38 -7.24 10.29
CA GLY A 77 1.64 -6.08 9.79
C GLY A 77 2.00 -5.72 8.35
N VAL A 78 2.37 -4.45 8.12
CA VAL A 78 2.79 -3.96 6.79
C VAL A 78 4.10 -4.58 6.29
N THR A 79 4.99 -5.00 7.18
CA THR A 79 6.25 -5.64 6.80
C THR A 79 6.00 -6.97 6.08
N GLY A 80 4.95 -7.70 6.48
CA GLY A 80 4.53 -8.91 5.77
C GLY A 80 4.13 -8.64 4.32
N TYR A 81 3.40 -7.55 4.07
CA TYR A 81 3.06 -7.12 2.71
C TYR A 81 4.29 -6.70 1.91
N ILE A 82 5.20 -5.92 2.50
CA ILE A 82 6.45 -5.50 1.85
C ILE A 82 7.25 -6.73 1.42
N HIS A 83 7.41 -7.70 2.33
CA HIS A 83 8.14 -8.92 2.04
C HIS A 83 7.51 -9.73 0.92
N LEU A 84 6.19 -9.91 0.93
CA LEU A 84 5.47 -10.62 -0.13
C LEU A 84 5.65 -9.93 -1.50
N LEU A 85 5.54 -8.60 -1.53
CA LEU A 85 5.73 -7.82 -2.75
C LEU A 85 7.17 -7.90 -3.27
N GLN A 86 8.16 -7.95 -2.38
CA GLN A 86 9.56 -8.15 -2.75
C GLN A 86 9.78 -9.53 -3.40
N LEU A 87 9.23 -10.60 -2.81
CA LEU A 87 9.30 -11.95 -3.38
C LEU A 87 8.63 -12.02 -4.77
N GLN A 88 7.46 -11.40 -4.92
CA GLN A 88 6.76 -11.34 -6.20
C GLN A 88 7.57 -10.56 -7.25
N LEU A 89 8.18 -9.44 -6.86
CA LEU A 89 9.02 -8.66 -7.74
C LEU A 89 10.24 -9.45 -8.21
N GLU A 90 10.89 -10.17 -7.30
CA GLU A 90 12.03 -11.04 -7.63
C GLU A 90 11.64 -12.14 -8.60
N GLU A 91 10.49 -12.79 -8.37
CA GLU A 91 10.00 -13.84 -9.25
C GLU A 91 9.67 -13.32 -10.65
N VAL A 92 8.97 -12.18 -10.74
CA VAL A 92 8.67 -11.55 -12.04
C VAL A 92 9.96 -11.16 -12.76
N LYS A 93 10.94 -10.58 -12.05
CA LYS A 93 12.26 -10.28 -12.64
C LYS A 93 12.94 -11.55 -13.16
N ARG A 94 12.90 -12.66 -12.42
CA ARG A 94 13.47 -13.94 -12.82
C ARG A 94 12.79 -14.48 -14.10
N LEU A 95 11.46 -14.45 -14.15
CA LEU A 95 10.68 -14.88 -15.31
C LEU A 95 11.01 -14.05 -16.56
N ILE A 96 11.15 -12.73 -16.40
CA ILE A 96 11.57 -11.84 -17.50
C ILE A 96 12.97 -12.23 -18.02
N GLN A 97 13.91 -12.57 -17.14
CA GLN A 97 15.25 -12.99 -17.57
C GLN A 97 15.23 -14.31 -18.34
N ILE A 98 14.39 -15.26 -17.92
CA ILE A 98 14.21 -16.53 -18.63
C ILE A 98 13.61 -16.27 -20.01
N ALA A 99 12.51 -15.53 -20.09
CA ALA A 99 11.86 -15.21 -21.37
C ALA A 99 12.82 -14.50 -22.35
N LYS A 100 13.67 -13.58 -21.84
CA LYS A 100 14.70 -12.91 -22.66
C LYS A 100 15.74 -13.89 -23.20
N ARG A 101 16.20 -14.84 -22.38
CA ARG A 101 17.15 -15.88 -22.82
C ARG A 101 16.54 -16.79 -23.87
N ASP A 102 15.33 -17.27 -23.61
CA ASP A 102 14.61 -18.16 -24.54
C ASP A 102 14.38 -17.47 -25.89
N HIS A 103 13.97 -16.20 -25.88
CA HIS A 103 13.83 -15.42 -27.10
C HIS A 103 15.15 -15.31 -27.87
N MET A 104 16.26 -15.06 -27.18
CA MET A 104 17.58 -14.96 -27.81
C MET A 104 18.01 -16.27 -28.46
N MET A 105 17.77 -17.41 -27.79
CA MET A 105 18.06 -18.73 -28.32
C MET A 105 17.24 -19.02 -29.58
N ILE A 106 15.95 -18.66 -29.59
CA ILE A 106 15.08 -18.80 -30.77
C ILE A 106 15.63 -17.99 -31.95
N LEU A 107 16.04 -16.73 -31.73
CA LEU A 107 16.61 -15.88 -32.77
C LEU A 107 17.93 -16.44 -33.33
N GLN A 108 18.79 -16.99 -32.47
CA GLN A 108 20.03 -17.64 -32.90
C GLN A 108 19.75 -18.86 -33.77
N LEU A 109 18.81 -19.73 -33.37
CA LEU A 109 18.41 -20.89 -34.15
C LEU A 109 17.84 -20.49 -35.52
N GLN A 110 17.02 -19.42 -35.57
CA GLN A 110 16.48 -18.90 -36.83
C GLN A 110 17.60 -18.39 -37.75
N ARG A 111 18.57 -17.64 -37.21
CA ARG A 111 19.73 -17.16 -37.97
C ARG A 111 20.57 -18.30 -38.52
N ASN A 112 20.88 -19.32 -37.70
CA ASN A 112 21.66 -20.47 -38.14
C ASN A 112 20.95 -21.25 -39.26
N ARG A 113 19.61 -21.39 -39.17
CA ARG A 113 18.79 -22.00 -40.22
C ARG A 113 18.73 -21.19 -41.51
N GLN A 114 18.87 -19.86 -41.44
CA GLN A 114 18.94 -19.00 -42.62
C GLN A 114 20.30 -19.12 -43.31
N ASN A 115 21.39 -19.12 -42.54
CA ASN A 115 22.75 -19.30 -43.06
C ASN A 115 22.91 -20.64 -43.78
N HIS A 116 22.49 -21.75 -43.16
CA HIS A 116 22.52 -23.07 -43.82
C HIS A 116 21.64 -23.18 -45.06
N ARG A 117 20.58 -22.36 -45.21
CA ARG A 117 19.78 -22.32 -46.44
C ARG A 117 20.46 -21.56 -47.57
N HIS A 118 21.35 -20.61 -47.28
CA HIS A 118 22.09 -19.86 -48.29
C HIS A 118 23.33 -20.60 -48.80
N ASP A 119 23.96 -21.45 -47.99
CA ASP A 119 25.14 -22.23 -48.40
C ASP A 119 24.83 -23.39 -49.38
N HIS A 120 23.56 -23.69 -49.62
CA HIS A 120 23.10 -24.77 -50.51
C HIS A 120 22.52 -24.30 -51.86
N LEU A 121 22.70 -23.02 -52.19
CA LEU A 121 22.37 -22.40 -53.49
C LEU A 121 23.66 -21.96 -54.20
#